data_AF-A0A3A0ACN4-F1
#
_entry.id   AF-A0A3A0ACN4-F1
#
_cell.length_a   1.000
_cell.length_b   1.000
_cell.length_c   1.000
_cell.angle_alpha   90.00
_cell.angle_beta   90.00
_cell.angle_gamma   90.00
#
_symmetry.space_group_name_H-M   'P 1'
#
loop_
_entity.id
_entity.type
_entity.pdbx_description
1 polymer ?
#
loop_
_entity_poly.entity_id
_entity_poly.type
_entity_poly.pdbx_seq_one_letter_code
_entity_poly.pdbx_strand_id
1 'polypeptide(L)'
;MPLTQPLARHIIEVLGSAGAPPAKGVQYFNVGNHSLLNALDEYYFSSYLQDGGAGFKLVVGDYGSGKSHFLYCLRDMAWSRGFVVTKVDLSPVETPYNDQRLVYAAVANNIIWHEADEEVSDQKGLAYFLEGTLLRMVGAELTLEMVNHPNYRGLIDTLEATPIDSLAYKNAIIAYCEALIRGQDERTEVLLRWLTAEPTTPADGKVLRDLGVTGKITRTNAFTMLRSLAQTVRALSYGGLVLLFDEVDRMASIGGKAEKLATDNLREVIDRCRDELPGALFVYAVPPQFINDIVPRYPALQQRVRAPGRFSRTNHFSPQISLDHLDLDENHLLLGIGEKLFPIYETAFGVTFDRQVQYANAAILANVARDVFLDISARRLFVKAFVTELARQHAQGEHVLAEEEAMAIIRGQVDELTGGETAPY
;
A
#
# COMPACT_ATOMS: atom_id res chain seq x y z
N MET A 1 -3.59 19.54 4.96
CA MET A 1 -2.56 20.42 4.38
C MET A 1 -3.11 21.00 3.08
N PRO A 2 -2.80 22.25 2.69
CA PRO A 2 -3.23 22.81 1.42
C PRO A 2 -2.46 22.16 0.25
N LEU A 3 -3.10 22.05 -0.91
CA LEU A 3 -2.51 21.49 -2.13
C LEU A 3 -1.46 22.47 -2.70
N THR A 4 -0.20 22.03 -2.81
CA THR A 4 0.88 22.80 -3.43
C THR A 4 0.89 22.64 -4.96
N GLN A 5 1.38 23.64 -5.71
CA GLN A 5 1.47 23.56 -7.17
C GLN A 5 2.32 22.38 -7.68
N PRO A 6 3.52 22.08 -7.11
CA PRO A 6 4.30 20.92 -7.53
C PRO A 6 3.55 19.60 -7.33
N LEU A 7 2.86 19.44 -6.19
CA LEU A 7 2.07 18.24 -5.92
C LEU A 7 0.87 18.14 -6.86
N ALA A 8 0.15 19.24 -7.10
CA ALA A 8 -0.94 19.29 -8.05
C ALA A 8 -0.48 18.87 -9.46
N ARG A 9 0.66 19.37 -9.91
CA ARG A 9 1.24 18.99 -11.20
C ARG A 9 1.61 17.51 -11.24
N HIS A 10 2.26 17.00 -10.20
CA HIS A 10 2.55 15.57 -10.11
C HIS A 10 1.28 14.71 -10.21
N ILE A 11 0.20 15.09 -9.52
CA ILE A 11 -1.09 14.38 -9.59
C ILE A 11 -1.60 14.34 -11.02
N ILE A 12 -1.68 15.49 -11.70
CA ILE A 12 -2.24 15.58 -13.05
C ILE A 12 -1.41 14.80 -14.07
N GLU A 13 -0.08 14.92 -14.04
CA GLU A 13 0.82 14.25 -14.98
C GLU A 13 0.73 12.71 -14.84
N VAL A 14 0.66 12.19 -13.61
CA VAL A 14 0.53 10.74 -13.36
C VAL A 14 -0.85 10.23 -13.80
N LEU A 15 -1.93 10.94 -13.46
CA LEU A 15 -3.29 10.56 -13.85
C LEU A 15 -3.48 10.61 -15.38
N GLY A 16 -2.96 11.64 -16.04
CA GLY A 16 -3.07 11.80 -17.50
C GLY A 16 -2.27 10.77 -18.29
N SER A 17 -1.09 10.39 -17.81
CA SER A 17 -0.23 9.42 -18.50
C SER A 17 -0.70 7.98 -18.34
N ALA A 18 -0.98 7.54 -17.10
CA ALA A 18 -1.25 6.14 -16.81
C ALA A 18 -2.72 5.84 -16.47
N GLY A 19 -3.52 6.85 -16.10
CA GLY A 19 -4.83 6.65 -15.47
C GLY A 19 -4.76 5.94 -14.11
N ALA A 20 -3.55 5.82 -13.55
CA ALA A 20 -3.30 5.16 -12.27
C ALA A 20 -3.08 6.23 -11.18
N PRO A 21 -3.49 5.97 -9.94
CA PRO A 21 -3.35 6.95 -8.86
C PRO A 21 -1.88 7.21 -8.53
N PRO A 22 -1.46 8.48 -8.33
CA PRO A 22 -0.12 8.79 -7.85
C PRO A 22 0.11 8.25 -6.44
N ALA A 23 1.38 8.03 -6.10
CA ALA A 23 1.76 7.60 -4.77
C ALA A 23 1.53 8.69 -3.71
N LYS A 24 1.48 9.98 -4.04
CA LYS A 24 1.15 11.07 -3.10
C LYS A 24 -0.03 11.87 -3.64
N GLY A 25 -0.88 12.38 -2.74
CA GLY A 25 -1.97 13.29 -3.10
C GLY A 25 -3.31 12.63 -3.45
N VAL A 26 -3.47 11.32 -3.21
CA VAL A 26 -4.75 10.61 -3.45
C VAL A 26 -5.92 11.19 -2.65
N GLN A 27 -5.65 11.77 -1.48
CA GLN A 27 -6.66 12.39 -0.63
C GLN A 27 -7.37 13.59 -1.27
N TYR A 28 -6.75 14.26 -2.25
CA TYR A 28 -7.32 15.46 -2.88
C TYR A 28 -8.44 15.15 -3.87
N PHE A 29 -8.46 13.93 -4.42
CA PHE A 29 -9.46 13.48 -5.39
C PHE A 29 -10.14 12.16 -4.99
N ASN A 30 -10.01 11.75 -3.73
CA ASN A 30 -10.70 10.57 -3.22
C ASN A 30 -12.21 10.81 -3.10
N VAL A 31 -13.01 9.88 -3.62
CA VAL A 31 -14.48 9.97 -3.64
C VAL A 31 -15.09 8.58 -3.40
N GLY A 32 -16.21 8.52 -2.67
CA GLY A 32 -17.09 7.36 -2.63
C GLY A 32 -16.67 6.18 -1.74
N ASN A 33 -15.53 6.22 -1.07
CA ASN A 33 -15.09 5.12 -0.17
C ASN A 33 -14.97 5.54 1.31
N HIS A 34 -15.57 6.68 1.67
CA HIS A 34 -15.45 7.25 3.01
C HIS A 34 -16.09 6.35 4.06
N SER A 35 -17.21 5.68 3.79
CA SER A 35 -17.81 4.78 4.77
C SER A 35 -16.92 3.58 5.11
N LEU A 36 -16.24 3.03 4.10
CA LEU A 36 -15.31 1.91 4.26
C LEU A 36 -14.08 2.34 5.05
N LEU A 37 -13.50 3.48 4.67
CA LEU A 37 -12.36 4.09 5.35
C LEU A 37 -12.69 4.42 6.82
N ASN A 38 -13.82 5.07 7.07
CA ASN A 38 -14.25 5.41 8.44
C ASN A 38 -14.48 4.17 9.30
N ALA A 39 -15.02 3.08 8.72
CA ALA A 39 -15.18 1.83 9.46
C ALA A 39 -13.82 1.18 9.81
N LEU A 40 -12.83 1.23 8.91
CA LEU A 40 -11.47 0.77 9.22
C LEU A 40 -10.83 1.65 10.30
N ASP A 41 -11.03 2.95 10.24
CA ASP A 41 -10.51 3.88 11.24
C ASP A 41 -11.12 3.64 12.63
N GLU A 42 -12.45 3.59 12.74
CA GLU A 42 -13.19 3.42 13.98
C GLU A 42 -12.89 2.08 14.67
N TYR A 43 -12.95 0.98 13.91
CA TYR A 43 -12.88 -0.37 14.48
C TYR A 43 -11.50 -1.03 14.46
N TYR A 44 -10.57 -0.54 13.63
CA TYR A 44 -9.23 -1.13 13.52
C TYR A 44 -8.14 -0.14 13.97
N PHE A 45 -7.96 0.99 13.28
CA PHE A 45 -6.81 1.87 13.55
C PHE A 45 -6.90 2.64 14.87
N SER A 46 -8.09 3.07 15.27
CA SER A 46 -8.30 3.84 16.49
C SER A 46 -8.49 2.99 17.74
N SER A 47 -8.54 1.67 17.60
CA SER A 47 -8.84 0.75 18.71
C SER A 47 -8.12 -0.59 18.58
N TYR A 48 -8.75 -1.57 17.93
CA TYR A 48 -8.35 -2.98 17.97
C TYR A 48 -6.87 -3.25 17.63
N LEU A 49 -6.29 -2.57 16.64
CA LEU A 49 -4.88 -2.75 16.30
C LEU A 49 -3.93 -2.09 17.31
N GLN A 50 -4.30 -0.92 17.85
CA GLN A 50 -3.49 -0.25 18.88
C GLN A 50 -3.43 -1.09 20.16
N ASP A 51 -4.52 -1.76 20.51
CA ASP A 51 -4.61 -2.68 21.65
C ASP A 51 -3.86 -4.01 21.45
N GLY A 52 -3.20 -4.19 20.29
CA GLY A 52 -2.39 -5.35 19.98
C GLY A 52 -3.13 -6.46 19.24
N GLY A 53 -4.38 -6.23 18.82
CA GLY A 53 -5.08 -7.12 17.89
C GLY A 53 -4.43 -7.13 16.51
N ALA A 54 -4.78 -8.12 15.69
CA ALA A 54 -4.38 -8.18 14.29
C ALA A 54 -5.57 -8.44 13.37
N GLY A 55 -5.47 -7.91 12.14
CA GLY A 55 -6.54 -7.95 11.16
C GLY A 55 -6.08 -8.45 9.80
N PHE A 56 -7.04 -8.98 9.05
CA PHE A 56 -6.88 -9.37 7.66
C PHE A 56 -8.06 -8.86 6.83
N LYS A 57 -7.78 -8.28 5.66
CA LYS A 57 -8.77 -7.81 4.69
C LYS A 57 -8.36 -8.16 3.25
N LEU A 58 -9.37 -8.47 2.43
CA LEU A 58 -9.29 -8.56 0.98
C LEU A 58 -10.04 -7.39 0.38
N VAL A 59 -9.36 -6.57 -0.41
CA VAL A 59 -9.96 -5.52 -1.23
C VAL A 59 -10.28 -6.13 -2.59
N VAL A 60 -11.56 -6.33 -2.87
CA VAL A 60 -12.06 -7.03 -4.05
C VAL A 60 -12.60 -6.01 -5.05
N GLY A 61 -12.10 -6.07 -6.29
CA GLY A 61 -12.62 -5.25 -7.39
C GLY A 61 -11.89 -5.53 -8.71
N ASP A 62 -12.55 -5.25 -9.83
CA ASP A 62 -12.01 -5.52 -11.17
C ASP A 62 -10.77 -4.69 -11.51
N TYR A 63 -10.12 -5.01 -12.63
CA TYR A 63 -8.99 -4.22 -13.12
C TYR A 63 -9.42 -2.77 -13.37
N GLY A 64 -8.65 -1.80 -12.84
CA GLY A 64 -8.98 -0.37 -12.92
C GLY A 64 -10.08 0.12 -11.96
N SER A 65 -10.69 -0.74 -11.14
CA SER A 65 -11.72 -0.35 -10.14
C SER A 65 -11.22 0.54 -9.00
N GLY A 66 -9.93 0.91 -8.98
CA GLY A 66 -9.37 1.74 -7.92
C GLY A 66 -8.83 0.98 -6.70
N LYS A 67 -8.45 -0.30 -6.86
CA LYS A 67 -7.77 -1.08 -5.79
C LYS A 67 -6.54 -0.36 -5.25
N SER A 68 -5.59 -0.01 -6.11
CA SER A 68 -4.37 0.73 -5.70
C SER A 68 -4.71 2.09 -5.09
N HIS A 69 -5.75 2.77 -5.58
CA HIS A 69 -6.23 4.04 -5.02
C HIS A 69 -6.73 3.86 -3.59
N PHE A 70 -7.54 2.82 -3.34
CA PHE A 70 -8.02 2.48 -2.01
C PHE A 70 -6.86 2.11 -1.06
N LEU A 71 -5.86 1.35 -1.55
CA LEU A 71 -4.67 1.03 -0.76
C LEU A 71 -3.87 2.30 -0.37
N TYR A 72 -3.71 3.27 -1.27
CA TYR A 72 -3.08 4.54 -0.92
C TYR A 72 -3.90 5.37 0.07
N CYS A 73 -5.23 5.39 -0.06
CA CYS A 73 -6.08 6.05 0.93
C CYS A 73 -5.96 5.41 2.32
N LEU A 74 -5.87 4.07 2.35
CA LEU A 74 -5.69 3.32 3.59
C LEU A 74 -4.32 3.56 4.23
N ARG A 75 -3.27 3.67 3.41
CA ARG A 75 -1.92 4.04 3.86
C ARG A 75 -1.91 5.42 4.49
N ASP A 76 -2.51 6.43 3.85
CA ASP A 76 -2.52 7.80 4.37
C ASP A 76 -3.26 7.87 5.71
N MET A 77 -4.36 7.12 5.84
CA MET A 77 -5.06 6.94 7.12
C MET A 77 -4.16 6.27 8.16
N ALA A 78 -3.47 5.18 7.82
CA ALA A 78 -2.58 4.47 8.73
C ALA A 78 -1.48 5.41 9.26
N TRP A 79 -0.85 6.21 8.39
CA TRP A 79 0.13 7.22 8.79
C TRP A 79 -0.45 8.28 9.72
N SER A 80 -1.66 8.79 9.44
CA SER A 80 -2.34 9.75 10.33
C SER A 80 -2.61 9.20 11.73
N ARG A 81 -2.62 7.87 11.88
CA ARG A 81 -2.81 7.13 13.13
C ARG A 81 -1.50 6.60 13.73
N GLY A 82 -0.36 6.98 13.17
CA GLY A 82 0.98 6.60 13.67
C GLY A 82 1.35 5.15 13.39
N PHE A 83 0.81 4.52 12.35
CA PHE A 83 1.20 3.18 11.91
C PHE A 83 2.32 3.23 10.88
N VAL A 84 3.15 2.18 10.87
CA VAL A 84 4.12 1.92 9.81
C VAL A 84 3.42 1.21 8.67
N VAL A 85 3.76 1.56 7.43
CA VAL A 85 3.16 0.92 6.25
C VAL A 85 4.25 0.31 5.38
N THR A 86 4.00 -0.90 4.88
CA THR A 86 4.74 -1.51 3.77
C THR A 86 3.76 -1.73 2.62
N LYS A 87 4.17 -1.36 1.40
CA LYS A 87 3.39 -1.66 0.18
C LYS A 87 4.24 -2.53 -0.73
N VAL A 88 3.78 -3.75 -0.97
CA VAL A 88 4.44 -4.73 -1.84
C VAL A 88 3.53 -5.00 -3.03
N ASP A 89 4.04 -4.74 -4.22
CA ASP A 89 3.38 -5.15 -5.46
C ASP A 89 3.81 -6.60 -5.73
N LEU A 90 2.85 -7.53 -5.67
CA LEU A 90 3.18 -8.94 -5.65
C LEU A 90 3.28 -9.52 -7.07
N SER A 91 4.47 -10.04 -7.43
CA SER A 91 4.71 -10.68 -8.72
C SER A 91 5.10 -12.16 -8.60
N PRO A 92 4.75 -13.02 -9.58
CA PRO A 92 5.17 -14.43 -9.60
C PRO A 92 6.69 -14.65 -9.61
N VAL A 93 7.47 -13.64 -10.02
CA VAL A 93 8.92 -13.75 -10.24
C VAL A 93 9.71 -13.13 -9.10
N GLU A 94 9.39 -11.90 -8.71
CA GLU A 94 10.19 -11.13 -7.74
C GLU A 94 9.72 -11.37 -6.30
N THR A 95 8.42 -11.59 -6.09
CA THR A 95 7.82 -11.78 -4.76
C THR A 95 6.80 -12.94 -4.79
N PRO A 96 7.24 -14.17 -5.11
CA PRO A 96 6.32 -15.28 -5.30
C PRO A 96 5.60 -15.62 -3.99
N TYR A 97 4.27 -15.63 -4.08
CA TYR A 97 3.32 -15.95 -3.01
C TYR A 97 3.57 -17.29 -2.31
N ASN A 98 4.34 -18.17 -2.93
CA ASN A 98 4.63 -19.52 -2.47
C ASN A 98 5.93 -19.61 -1.63
N ASP A 99 6.64 -18.50 -1.44
CA ASP A 99 7.87 -18.42 -0.67
C ASP A 99 7.78 -17.34 0.41
N GLN A 100 7.47 -17.77 1.63
CA GLN A 100 7.34 -16.89 2.79
C GLN A 100 8.63 -16.10 3.09
N ARG A 101 9.81 -16.64 2.74
CA ARG A 101 11.10 -15.94 2.90
C ARG A 101 11.18 -14.72 1.99
N LEU A 102 10.76 -14.88 0.73
CA LEU A 102 10.76 -13.80 -0.25
C LEU A 102 9.67 -12.77 0.06
N VAL A 103 8.51 -13.21 0.56
CA VAL A 103 7.48 -12.27 1.05
C VAL A 103 8.01 -11.43 2.23
N TYR A 104 8.67 -12.06 3.21
CA TYR A 104 9.31 -11.32 4.30
C TYR A 104 10.37 -10.33 3.78
N ALA A 105 11.25 -10.77 2.88
CA ALA A 105 12.27 -9.92 2.28
C ALA A 105 11.64 -8.72 1.55
N ALA A 106 10.57 -8.95 0.78
CA ALA A 106 9.84 -7.91 0.09
C ALA A 106 9.22 -6.90 1.05
N VAL A 107 8.62 -7.39 2.15
CA VAL A 107 8.07 -6.55 3.22
C VAL A 107 9.16 -5.66 3.81
N ALA A 108 10.29 -6.23 4.23
CA ALA A 108 11.41 -5.50 4.83
C ALA A 108 12.00 -4.45 3.87
N ASN A 109 12.09 -4.78 2.58
CA ASN A 109 12.60 -3.86 1.55
C ASN A 109 11.61 -2.77 1.12
N ASN A 110 10.31 -2.92 1.42
CA ASN A 110 9.27 -1.97 1.03
C ASN A 110 8.59 -1.26 2.20
N ILE A 111 9.12 -1.37 3.43
CA ILE A 111 8.69 -0.51 4.54
C ILE A 111 8.90 0.93 4.13
N ILE A 112 7.88 1.77 4.29
CA ILE A 112 7.93 3.17 3.89
C ILE A 112 8.30 4.01 5.11
N TRP A 113 9.43 4.71 5.02
CA TRP A 113 9.72 5.85 5.88
C TRP A 113 8.91 7.04 5.36
N HIS A 114 7.95 7.48 6.17
CA HIS A 114 7.09 8.60 5.87
C HIS A 114 7.32 9.71 6.89
N GLU A 115 7.75 10.87 6.38
CA GLU A 115 7.73 12.12 7.13
C GLU A 115 6.58 12.99 6.63
N ALA A 116 5.96 13.70 7.57
CA ALA A 116 4.84 14.59 7.26
C ALA A 116 5.27 15.83 6.46
N ASP A 117 6.57 16.10 6.36
CA ASP A 117 7.11 17.20 5.57
C ASP A 117 7.18 16.82 4.07
N GLU A 118 6.56 17.63 3.22
CA GLU A 118 6.45 17.36 1.78
C GLU A 118 7.80 17.47 1.05
N GLU A 119 8.81 18.12 1.63
CA GLU A 119 10.14 18.22 1.03
C GLU A 119 10.88 16.88 1.01
N VAL A 120 10.54 15.96 1.93
CA VAL A 120 11.15 14.64 2.01
C VAL A 120 10.34 13.64 1.18
N SER A 121 10.98 13.11 0.13
CA SER A 121 10.40 12.03 -0.66
C SER A 121 10.24 10.78 0.21
N ASP A 122 9.13 10.04 0.04
CA ASP A 122 8.95 8.79 0.78
C ASP A 122 10.06 7.81 0.38
N GLN A 123 10.79 7.29 1.37
CA GLN A 123 11.87 6.35 1.16
C GLN A 123 11.42 4.93 1.52
N LYS A 124 11.90 3.94 0.77
CA LYS A 124 11.55 2.54 0.98
C LYS A 124 12.74 1.74 1.49
N GLY A 125 12.48 0.89 2.48
CA GLY A 125 13.43 -0.06 3.03
C GLY A 125 13.57 0.07 4.53
N LEU A 126 13.84 -1.07 5.16
CA LEU A 126 14.04 -1.16 6.61
C LEU A 126 15.15 -0.23 7.10
N ALA A 127 16.20 0.00 6.29
CA ALA A 127 17.28 0.94 6.62
C ALA A 127 16.76 2.36 6.85
N TYR A 128 16.10 2.96 5.84
CA TYR A 128 15.52 4.31 5.94
C TYR A 128 14.51 4.41 7.07
N PHE A 129 13.70 3.37 7.28
CA PHE A 129 12.75 3.33 8.39
C PHE A 129 13.45 3.38 9.76
N LEU A 130 14.47 2.55 9.99
CA LEU A 130 15.19 2.49 11.26
C LEU A 130 16.02 3.74 11.50
N GLU A 131 16.76 4.20 10.49
CA GLU A 131 17.58 5.41 10.55
C GLU A 131 16.72 6.65 10.79
N GLY A 132 15.66 6.84 10.00
CA GLY A 132 14.70 7.93 10.18
C GLY A 132 14.03 7.88 11.55
N THR A 133 13.68 6.68 12.04
CA THR A 133 13.10 6.53 13.39
C THR A 133 14.09 7.00 14.47
N LEU A 134 15.36 6.60 14.37
CA LEU A 134 16.41 7.00 15.31
C LEU A 134 16.65 8.52 15.26
N LEU A 135 16.77 9.10 14.07
CA LEU A 135 16.91 10.54 13.86
C LEU A 135 15.74 11.30 14.49
N ARG A 136 14.50 10.85 14.27
CA ARG A 136 13.30 11.45 14.85
C ARG A 136 13.27 11.34 16.38
N MET A 137 13.71 10.21 16.94
CA MET A 137 13.71 10.00 18.40
C MET A 137 14.78 10.83 19.11
N VAL A 138 15.94 11.01 18.49
CA VAL A 138 17.06 11.77 19.07
C VAL A 138 16.92 13.27 18.77
N GLY A 139 16.37 13.64 17.62
CA GLY A 139 16.21 15.04 17.20
C GLY A 139 17.51 15.71 16.74
N ALA A 140 18.54 14.92 16.41
CA ALA A 140 19.85 15.39 15.96
C ALA A 140 20.53 14.32 15.09
N GLU A 141 21.65 14.68 14.45
CA GLU A 141 22.48 13.74 13.68
C GLU A 141 22.95 12.55 14.53
N LEU A 142 23.05 11.38 13.90
CA LEU A 142 23.49 10.15 14.56
C LEU A 142 25.02 10.17 14.75
N THR A 143 25.46 10.59 15.92
CA THR A 143 26.87 10.61 16.32
C THR A 143 27.11 9.79 17.58
N LEU A 144 28.38 9.49 17.88
CA LEU A 144 28.76 8.70 19.06
C LEU A 144 28.25 9.28 20.39
N GLU A 145 28.01 10.60 20.46
CA GLU A 145 27.45 11.27 21.63
C GLU A 145 26.03 10.75 21.97
N MET A 146 25.30 10.27 20.96
CA MET A 146 23.93 9.80 21.08
C MET A 146 23.80 8.49 21.86
N VAL A 147 24.91 7.75 22.08
CA VAL A 147 24.93 6.57 22.95
C VAL A 147 24.44 6.93 24.37
N ASN A 148 24.70 8.15 24.83
CA ASN A 148 24.27 8.61 26.15
C ASN A 148 22.95 9.40 26.13
N HIS A 149 22.36 9.64 24.95
CA HIS A 149 21.13 10.40 24.82
C HIS A 149 19.95 9.70 25.53
N PRO A 150 19.16 10.39 26.38
CA PRO A 150 18.10 9.75 27.16
C PRO A 150 17.08 8.97 26.31
N ASN A 151 16.66 9.54 25.17
CA ASN A 151 15.69 8.88 24.29
C ASN A 151 16.29 7.64 23.61
N TYR A 152 17.59 7.66 23.30
CA TYR A 152 18.25 6.48 22.72
C TYR A 152 18.37 5.37 23.76
N ARG A 153 18.79 5.69 24.99
CA ARG A 153 18.88 4.71 26.08
C ARG A 153 17.51 4.11 26.40
N GLY A 154 16.48 4.95 26.52
CA GLY A 154 15.11 4.49 26.74
C GLY A 154 14.58 3.61 25.60
N LEU A 155 14.96 3.90 24.35
CA LEU A 155 14.65 3.03 23.22
C LEU A 155 15.31 1.65 23.36
N ILE A 156 16.61 1.61 23.66
CA ILE A 156 17.33 0.33 23.84
C ILE A 156 16.74 -0.46 25.01
N ASP A 157 16.50 0.18 26.15
CA ASP A 157 15.85 -0.44 27.32
C ASP A 157 14.48 -1.03 26.94
N THR A 158 13.70 -0.31 26.12
CA THR A 158 12.40 -0.77 25.62
C THR A 158 12.54 -1.97 24.69
N LEU A 159 13.49 -1.94 23.74
CA LEU A 159 13.75 -3.06 22.83
C LEU A 159 14.21 -4.31 23.59
N GLU A 160 15.08 -4.14 24.60
CA GLU A 160 15.57 -5.24 25.43
C GLU A 160 14.46 -5.90 26.24
N ALA A 161 13.58 -5.09 26.85
CA ALA A 161 12.45 -5.54 27.66
C ALA A 161 11.27 -6.09 26.83
N THR A 162 11.13 -5.68 25.57
CA THR A 162 10.04 -6.14 24.71
C THR A 162 10.23 -7.63 24.35
N PRO A 163 9.19 -8.47 24.51
CA PRO A 163 9.23 -9.87 24.09
C PRO A 163 9.13 -9.97 22.57
N ILE A 164 10.26 -9.80 21.90
CA ILE A 164 10.41 -10.06 20.46
C ILE A 164 10.65 -11.55 20.26
N ASP A 165 9.85 -12.16 19.39
CA ASP A 165 9.75 -13.61 19.19
C ASP A 165 11.08 -14.26 18.78
N SER A 166 11.83 -13.63 17.88
CA SER A 166 13.20 -14.06 17.56
C SER A 166 14.24 -13.25 18.33
N LEU A 167 14.98 -13.94 19.20
CA LEU A 167 16.13 -13.34 19.89
C LEU A 167 17.21 -12.86 18.90
N ALA A 168 17.47 -13.62 17.83
CA ALA A 168 18.42 -13.22 16.78
C ALA A 168 17.97 -11.92 16.08
N TYR A 169 16.66 -11.77 15.84
CA TYR A 169 16.09 -10.55 15.27
C TYR A 169 16.23 -9.36 16.21
N LYS A 170 15.88 -9.53 17.49
CA LYS A 170 16.07 -8.50 18.53
C LYS A 170 17.52 -8.02 18.59
N ASN A 171 18.46 -8.97 18.68
CA ASN A 171 19.89 -8.67 18.72
C ASN A 171 20.34 -7.93 17.46
N ALA A 172 19.83 -8.32 16.28
CA ALA A 172 20.17 -7.66 15.03
C ALA A 172 19.69 -6.20 15.00
N ILE A 173 18.48 -5.91 15.48
CA ILE A 173 17.95 -4.53 15.56
C ILE A 173 18.78 -3.68 16.53
N ILE A 174 19.02 -4.17 17.75
CA ILE A 174 19.80 -3.45 18.77
C ILE A 174 21.23 -3.18 18.25
N ALA A 175 21.89 -4.19 17.71
CA ALA A 175 23.22 -4.07 17.15
C ALA A 175 23.25 -3.12 15.93
N TYR A 176 22.17 -3.08 15.13
CA TYR A 176 22.07 -2.18 13.99
C TYR A 176 21.97 -0.72 14.45
N CYS A 177 21.12 -0.43 15.44
CA CYS A 177 21.04 0.90 16.04
C CYS A 177 22.37 1.34 16.66
N GLU A 178 23.08 0.44 17.36
CA GLU A 178 24.41 0.72 17.91
C GLU A 178 25.46 0.97 16.80
N ALA A 179 25.46 0.14 15.76
CA ALA A 179 26.38 0.26 14.63
C ALA A 179 26.19 1.59 13.88
N LEU A 180 24.94 2.01 13.67
CA LEU A 180 24.61 3.30 13.07
C LEU A 180 25.18 4.47 13.87
N ILE A 181 24.90 4.54 15.18
CA ILE A 181 25.36 5.62 16.05
C ILE A 181 26.89 5.68 16.17
N ARG A 182 27.55 4.51 16.08
CA ARG A 182 29.01 4.41 16.13
C ARG A 182 29.70 4.58 14.78
N GLY A 183 28.96 4.79 13.68
CA GLY A 183 29.52 4.89 12.33
C GLY A 183 30.24 3.60 11.88
N GLN A 184 29.71 2.43 12.23
CA GLN A 184 30.29 1.13 11.91
C GLN A 184 29.69 0.55 10.62
N ASP A 185 29.96 1.21 9.48
CA ASP A 185 29.32 0.93 8.19
C ASP A 185 29.32 -0.54 7.79
N GLU A 186 30.45 -1.25 7.96
CA GLU A 186 30.56 -2.68 7.64
C GLU A 186 29.58 -3.52 8.48
N ARG A 187 29.42 -3.20 9.77
CA ARG A 187 28.46 -3.92 10.64
C ARG A 187 27.03 -3.56 10.29
N THR A 188 26.75 -2.29 10.03
CA THR A 188 25.44 -1.80 9.58
C THR A 188 25.00 -2.54 8.33
N GLU A 189 25.89 -2.67 7.34
CA GLU A 189 25.61 -3.37 6.09
C GLU A 189 25.35 -4.87 6.30
N VAL A 190 26.21 -5.55 7.08
CA VAL A 190 26.06 -6.99 7.39
C VAL A 190 24.74 -7.28 8.13
N LEU A 191 24.40 -6.45 9.11
CA LEU A 191 23.15 -6.57 9.88
C LEU A 191 21.93 -6.30 9.00
N LEU A 192 22.00 -5.27 8.14
CA LEU A 192 20.92 -4.95 7.21
C LEU A 192 20.67 -6.10 6.24
N ARG A 193 21.72 -6.64 5.59
CA ARG A 193 21.61 -7.81 4.71
C ARG A 193 20.91 -8.98 5.40
N TRP A 194 21.25 -9.24 6.67
CA TRP A 194 20.58 -10.29 7.43
C TRP A 194 19.11 -9.96 7.71
N LEU A 195 18.82 -8.73 8.18
CA LEU A 195 17.47 -8.26 8.49
C LEU A 195 16.56 -8.23 7.26
N THR A 196 17.07 -7.98 6.06
CA THR A 196 16.30 -8.00 4.81
C THR A 196 16.24 -9.38 4.14
N ALA A 197 16.77 -10.43 4.81
CA ALA A 197 16.87 -11.79 4.31
C ALA A 197 17.68 -11.93 3.00
N GLU A 198 18.64 -11.04 2.77
CA GLU A 198 19.61 -11.14 1.68
C GLU A 198 20.65 -12.25 1.96
N PRO A 199 21.29 -12.78 0.90
CA PRO A 199 22.36 -13.76 1.07
C PRO A 199 23.56 -13.18 1.84
N THR A 200 23.94 -13.86 2.92
CA THR A 200 25.14 -13.51 3.72
C THR A 200 26.34 -14.39 3.36
N THR A 201 27.54 -13.81 3.35
CA THR A 201 28.82 -14.51 3.15
C THR A 201 29.29 -15.24 4.42
N PRO A 202 30.28 -16.16 4.33
CA PRO A 202 30.90 -16.75 5.51
C PRO A 202 31.57 -15.73 6.45
N ALA A 203 32.08 -14.63 5.91
CA ALA A 203 32.68 -13.53 6.68
C ALA A 203 31.60 -12.78 7.48
N ASP A 204 30.48 -12.43 6.83
CA ASP A 204 29.30 -11.84 7.48
C ASP A 204 28.85 -12.73 8.66
N GLY A 205 28.81 -14.05 8.44
CA GLY A 205 28.41 -15.01 9.47
C GLY A 205 29.29 -14.99 10.72
N LYS A 206 30.57 -14.60 10.63
CA LYS A 206 31.43 -14.42 11.81
C LYS A 206 31.00 -13.19 12.60
N VAL A 207 30.83 -12.05 11.92
CA VAL A 207 30.36 -10.79 12.53
C VAL A 207 28.99 -10.98 13.20
N LEU A 208 28.04 -11.62 12.50
CA LEU A 208 26.70 -11.87 13.02
C LEU A 208 26.72 -12.74 14.28
N ARG A 209 27.55 -13.80 14.32
CA ARG A 209 27.68 -14.65 15.52
C ARG A 209 28.25 -13.89 16.71
N ASP A 210 29.23 -13.01 16.49
CA ASP A 210 29.82 -12.18 17.55
C ASP A 210 28.78 -11.20 18.15
N LEU A 211 27.76 -10.84 17.37
CA LEU A 211 26.63 -9.99 17.77
C LEU A 211 25.42 -10.79 18.30
N GLY A 212 25.54 -12.12 18.44
CA GLY A 212 24.43 -12.97 18.87
C GLY A 212 23.29 -13.11 17.84
N VAL A 213 23.56 -12.79 16.57
CA VAL A 213 22.64 -12.96 15.44
C VAL A 213 22.92 -14.32 14.79
N THR A 214 22.10 -15.32 15.11
CA THR A 214 22.33 -16.70 14.71
C THR A 214 21.37 -17.20 13.65
N GLY A 215 21.85 -18.07 12.76
CA GLY A 215 21.03 -18.72 11.74
C GLY A 215 20.75 -17.83 10.52
N LYS A 216 19.98 -18.37 9.57
CA LYS A 216 19.52 -17.65 8.38
C LYS A 216 18.01 -17.50 8.42
N ILE A 217 17.50 -16.49 7.74
CA ILE A 217 16.07 -16.38 7.46
C ILE A 217 15.74 -17.37 6.33
N THR A 218 14.82 -18.29 6.59
CA THR A 218 14.37 -19.37 5.71
C THR A 218 12.86 -19.33 5.59
N ARG A 219 12.29 -20.20 4.74
CA ARG A 219 10.82 -20.34 4.63
C ARG A 219 10.17 -20.71 5.95
N THR A 220 10.82 -21.51 6.80
CA THR A 220 10.21 -22.05 8.02
C THR A 220 10.18 -21.05 9.18
N ASN A 221 11.04 -20.03 9.18
CA ASN A 221 11.08 -19.00 10.23
C ASN A 221 10.68 -17.59 9.72
N ALA A 222 10.30 -17.46 8.44
CA ALA A 222 9.92 -16.16 7.87
C ALA A 222 8.77 -15.49 8.62
N PHE A 223 7.75 -16.25 9.04
CA PHE A 223 6.68 -15.71 9.87
C PHE A 223 7.14 -15.27 11.25
N THR A 224 8.07 -16.00 11.89
CA THR A 224 8.72 -15.58 13.14
C THR A 224 9.44 -14.24 12.94
N MET A 225 10.10 -14.04 11.79
CA MET A 225 10.74 -12.75 11.48
C MET A 225 9.71 -11.64 11.24
N LEU A 226 8.61 -11.93 10.55
CA LEU A 226 7.52 -10.97 10.31
C LEU A 226 6.84 -10.54 11.61
N ARG A 227 6.61 -11.49 12.51
CA ARG A 227 6.13 -11.24 13.88
C ARG A 227 7.13 -10.38 14.67
N SER A 228 8.41 -10.72 14.59
CA SER A 228 9.48 -9.96 15.25
C SER A 228 9.56 -8.52 14.74
N LEU A 229 9.36 -8.30 13.44
CA LEU A 229 9.24 -6.98 12.83
C LEU A 229 8.01 -6.21 13.38
N ALA A 230 6.82 -6.82 13.41
CA ALA A 230 5.62 -6.18 13.96
C ALA A 230 5.79 -5.79 15.44
N GLN A 231 6.41 -6.65 16.25
CA GLN A 231 6.73 -6.37 17.65
C GLN A 231 7.76 -5.25 17.78
N THR A 232 8.78 -5.23 16.91
CA THR A 232 9.80 -4.16 16.86
C THR A 232 9.14 -2.82 16.52
N VAL A 233 8.28 -2.77 15.51
CA VAL A 233 7.54 -1.55 15.14
C VAL A 233 6.76 -0.98 16.33
N ARG A 234 6.11 -1.84 17.12
CA ARG A 234 5.41 -1.41 18.34
C ARG A 234 6.38 -0.94 19.44
N ALA A 235 7.51 -1.63 19.62
CA ALA A 235 8.56 -1.21 20.55
C ALA A 235 9.14 0.17 20.19
N LEU A 236 9.15 0.51 18.90
CA LEU A 236 9.51 1.82 18.37
C LEU A 236 8.40 2.89 18.54
N SER A 237 7.37 2.60 19.36
CA SER A 237 6.25 3.49 19.68
C SER A 237 5.30 3.82 18.51
N TYR A 238 5.24 2.96 17.48
CA TYR A 238 4.22 3.05 16.43
C TYR A 238 2.97 2.23 16.83
N GLY A 239 1.81 2.61 16.27
CA GLY A 239 0.54 1.91 16.52
C GLY A 239 0.53 0.46 16.03
N GLY A 240 1.37 0.14 15.05
CA GLY A 240 1.49 -1.19 14.46
C GLY A 240 2.01 -1.16 13.03
N LEU A 241 1.85 -2.27 12.32
CA LEU A 241 2.34 -2.48 10.95
C LEU A 241 1.19 -2.81 9.99
N VAL A 242 1.01 -1.99 8.96
CA VAL A 242 0.05 -2.24 7.89
C VAL A 242 0.79 -2.77 6.68
N LEU A 243 0.37 -3.94 6.20
CA LEU A 243 0.95 -4.61 5.05
C LEU A 243 -0.04 -4.59 3.89
N LEU A 244 0.27 -3.78 2.89
CA LEU A 244 -0.55 -3.60 1.70
C LEU A 244 0.07 -4.42 0.55
N PHE A 245 -0.68 -5.37 0.05
CA PHE A 245 -0.29 -6.25 -1.04
C PHE A 245 -1.15 -5.97 -2.27
N ASP A 246 -0.53 -5.46 -3.34
CA ASP A 246 -1.20 -5.17 -4.60
C ASP A 246 -0.91 -6.26 -5.66
N GLU A 247 -1.66 -6.28 -6.76
CA GLU A 247 -1.48 -7.19 -7.91
C GLU A 247 -1.59 -8.70 -7.61
N VAL A 248 -2.50 -9.09 -6.71
CA VAL A 248 -2.79 -10.50 -6.41
C VAL A 248 -3.46 -11.25 -7.56
N ASP A 249 -3.98 -10.54 -8.55
CA ASP A 249 -4.56 -11.07 -9.78
C ASP A 249 -3.58 -11.92 -10.59
N ARG A 250 -2.27 -11.62 -10.54
CA ARG A 250 -1.25 -12.48 -11.16
C ARG A 250 -1.14 -13.87 -10.54
N MET A 251 -1.79 -14.16 -9.41
CA MET A 251 -1.87 -15.53 -8.88
C MET A 251 -2.68 -16.47 -9.77
N ALA A 252 -3.70 -15.94 -10.46
CA ALA A 252 -4.59 -16.74 -11.30
C ALA A 252 -3.88 -17.37 -12.50
N SER A 253 -2.76 -16.78 -12.94
CA SER A 253 -1.98 -17.27 -14.08
C SER A 253 -1.00 -18.39 -13.74
N ILE A 254 -0.69 -18.61 -12.45
CA ILE A 254 0.37 -19.55 -12.05
C ILE A 254 -0.14 -21.00 -11.99
N GLY A 255 -1.41 -21.22 -11.63
CA GLY A 255 -2.06 -22.53 -11.59
C GLY A 255 -1.35 -23.61 -10.73
N GLY A 256 -1.97 -24.80 -10.69
CA GLY A 256 -1.33 -26.02 -10.16
C GLY A 256 -0.82 -25.94 -8.71
N LYS A 257 0.43 -26.39 -8.49
CA LYS A 257 1.04 -26.49 -7.15
C LYS A 257 1.33 -25.12 -6.52
N ALA A 258 1.68 -24.13 -7.33
CA ALA A 258 2.01 -22.80 -6.84
C ALA A 258 0.76 -22.04 -6.36
N GLU A 259 -0.35 -22.15 -7.10
CA GLU A 259 -1.66 -21.63 -6.68
C GLU A 259 -2.06 -22.21 -5.32
N LYS A 260 -1.97 -23.55 -5.16
CA LYS A 260 -2.26 -24.22 -3.88
C LYS A 260 -1.38 -23.72 -2.74
N LEU A 261 -0.07 -23.60 -2.95
CA LEU A 261 0.85 -23.15 -1.91
C LEU A 261 0.60 -21.68 -1.51
N ALA A 262 0.20 -20.85 -2.46
CA ALA A 262 -0.15 -19.46 -2.21
C ALA A 262 -1.47 -19.32 -1.45
N THR A 263 -2.50 -20.13 -1.75
CA THR A 263 -3.76 -20.14 -0.99
C THR A 263 -3.57 -20.72 0.42
N ASP A 264 -2.70 -21.72 0.58
CA ASP A 264 -2.30 -22.26 1.88
C ASP A 264 -1.56 -21.19 2.72
N ASN A 265 -0.65 -20.42 2.12
CA ASN A 265 0.03 -19.30 2.76
C ASN A 265 -0.95 -18.20 3.18
N LEU A 266 -1.89 -17.83 2.31
CA LEU A 266 -2.91 -16.83 2.66
C LEU A 266 -3.78 -17.28 3.84
N ARG A 267 -4.19 -18.56 3.84
CA ARG A 267 -4.91 -19.15 4.97
C ARG A 267 -4.07 -19.10 6.26
N GLU A 268 -2.77 -19.39 6.18
CA GLU A 268 -1.85 -19.30 7.32
C GLU A 268 -1.74 -17.86 7.85
N VAL A 269 -1.63 -16.85 6.98
CA VAL A 269 -1.68 -15.43 7.38
C VAL A 269 -2.94 -15.13 8.19
N ILE A 270 -4.11 -15.55 7.69
CA ILE A 270 -5.39 -15.29 8.36
C ILE A 270 -5.44 -15.96 9.74
N ASP A 271 -4.96 -17.20 9.86
CA ASP A 271 -4.93 -17.90 11.14
C ASP A 271 -4.00 -17.22 12.14
N ARG A 272 -2.82 -16.79 11.71
CA ARG A 272 -1.83 -16.10 12.56
C ARG A 272 -2.27 -14.71 13.00
N CYS A 273 -3.14 -14.04 12.24
CA CYS A 273 -3.73 -12.77 12.65
C CYS A 273 -4.63 -12.86 13.89
N ARG A 274 -4.95 -14.06 14.38
CA ARG A 274 -5.76 -14.20 15.61
C ARG A 274 -4.98 -13.83 16.86
N ASP A 275 -3.75 -14.33 16.98
CA ASP A 275 -3.00 -14.25 18.26
C ASP A 275 -1.49 -14.00 18.10
N GLU A 276 -0.94 -14.02 16.88
CA GLU A 276 0.52 -14.02 16.69
C GLU A 276 1.09 -12.69 16.16
N LEU A 277 0.29 -11.78 15.59
CA LEU A 277 0.81 -10.64 14.83
C LEU A 277 0.35 -9.29 15.43
N PRO A 278 0.85 -8.89 16.61
CA PRO A 278 0.27 -7.78 17.36
C PRO A 278 0.35 -6.46 16.61
N GLY A 279 -0.80 -5.77 16.48
CA GLY A 279 -0.92 -4.51 15.77
C GLY A 279 -0.72 -4.60 14.25
N ALA A 280 -0.80 -5.80 13.67
CA ALA A 280 -0.63 -5.98 12.24
C ALA A 280 -1.98 -5.95 11.49
N LEU A 281 -2.01 -5.28 10.34
CA LEU A 281 -3.14 -5.36 9.40
C LEU A 281 -2.65 -5.80 8.02
N PHE A 282 -3.10 -6.96 7.57
CA PHE A 282 -2.80 -7.49 6.24
C PHE A 282 -3.95 -7.12 5.29
N VAL A 283 -3.62 -6.48 4.17
CA VAL A 283 -4.59 -6.10 3.15
C VAL A 283 -4.12 -6.56 1.78
N TYR A 284 -4.89 -7.42 1.14
CA TYR A 284 -4.59 -7.92 -0.20
C TYR A 284 -5.63 -7.40 -1.20
N ALA A 285 -5.17 -6.75 -2.26
CA ALA A 285 -6.00 -6.33 -3.38
C ALA A 285 -6.12 -7.48 -4.39
N VAL A 286 -7.32 -8.02 -4.55
CA VAL A 286 -7.61 -9.20 -5.38
C VAL A 286 -8.70 -8.89 -6.42
N PRO A 287 -8.71 -9.57 -7.57
CA PRO A 287 -9.79 -9.45 -8.52
C PRO A 287 -10.98 -10.35 -8.09
N PRO A 288 -12.22 -10.10 -8.54
CA PRO A 288 -13.38 -10.91 -8.16
C PRO A 288 -13.25 -12.39 -8.53
N GLN A 289 -12.55 -12.71 -9.62
CA GLN A 289 -12.26 -14.06 -10.09
C GLN A 289 -11.48 -14.88 -9.03
N PHE A 290 -10.64 -14.23 -8.23
CA PHE A 290 -9.97 -14.90 -7.11
C PHE A 290 -10.99 -15.44 -6.09
N ILE A 291 -12.02 -14.66 -5.77
CA ILE A 291 -13.06 -15.04 -4.80
C ILE A 291 -14.05 -16.04 -5.39
N ASN A 292 -14.36 -15.90 -6.67
CA ASN A 292 -15.42 -16.66 -7.34
C ASN A 292 -14.93 -18.00 -7.92
N ASP A 293 -13.68 -18.08 -8.38
CA ASP A 293 -13.16 -19.24 -9.10
C ASP A 293 -12.06 -19.96 -8.33
N ILE A 294 -11.13 -19.21 -7.69
CA ILE A 294 -9.98 -19.79 -6.98
C ILE A 294 -10.37 -20.22 -5.57
N VAL A 295 -10.86 -19.31 -4.73
CA VAL A 295 -11.20 -19.58 -3.32
C VAL A 295 -12.11 -20.82 -3.15
N PRO A 296 -13.16 -21.05 -3.96
CA PRO A 296 -14.01 -22.24 -3.81
C PRO A 296 -13.31 -23.57 -4.05
N ARG A 297 -12.17 -23.59 -4.77
CA ARG A 297 -11.34 -24.78 -4.96
C ARG A 297 -10.53 -25.15 -3.71
N TYR A 298 -10.45 -24.25 -2.73
CA TYR A 298 -9.66 -24.40 -1.51
C TYR A 298 -10.55 -24.23 -0.25
N PRO A 299 -11.25 -25.29 0.21
CA PRO A 299 -12.23 -25.19 1.29
C PRO A 299 -11.70 -24.57 2.59
N ALA A 300 -10.44 -24.83 2.94
CA ALA A 300 -9.82 -24.29 4.15
C ALA A 300 -9.66 -22.76 4.10
N LEU A 301 -9.31 -22.20 2.94
CA LEU A 301 -9.27 -20.75 2.73
C LEU A 301 -10.69 -20.18 2.62
N GLN A 302 -11.59 -20.89 1.92
CA GLN A 302 -12.98 -20.47 1.75
C GLN A 302 -13.68 -20.24 3.09
N GLN A 303 -13.49 -21.12 4.07
CA GLN A 303 -14.05 -20.97 5.42
C GLN A 303 -13.54 -19.75 6.19
N ARG A 304 -12.39 -19.19 5.79
CA ARG A 304 -11.80 -17.99 6.41
C ARG A 304 -12.20 -16.71 5.71
N VAL A 305 -12.40 -16.76 4.39
CA VAL A 305 -12.64 -15.60 3.54
C VAL A 305 -14.12 -15.35 3.28
N ARG A 306 -14.97 -16.39 3.22
CA ARG A 306 -16.41 -16.19 3.06
C ARG A 306 -17.04 -15.82 4.39
N ALA A 307 -17.63 -14.63 4.45
CA ALA A 307 -18.44 -14.16 5.56
C ALA A 307 -19.84 -13.79 5.06
N PRO A 308 -20.87 -13.87 5.91
CA PRO A 308 -22.18 -13.35 5.58
C PRO A 308 -22.13 -11.82 5.50
N GLY A 309 -22.72 -11.25 4.45
CA GLY A 309 -22.77 -9.81 4.23
C GLY A 309 -21.44 -9.21 3.76
N ARG A 310 -21.42 -7.89 3.64
CA ARG A 310 -20.28 -7.10 3.12
C ARG A 310 -19.57 -6.39 4.26
N PHE A 311 -18.31 -6.04 4.08
CA PHE A 311 -17.65 -5.12 5.01
C PHE A 311 -18.37 -3.78 4.97
N SER A 312 -18.72 -3.29 6.15
CA SER A 312 -19.40 -2.01 6.36
C SER A 312 -19.20 -1.62 7.82
N ARG A 313 -19.69 -0.44 8.20
CA ARG A 313 -19.72 -0.04 9.62
C ARG A 313 -20.46 -1.04 10.51
N THR A 314 -21.56 -1.63 10.03
CA THR A 314 -22.37 -2.60 10.79
C THR A 314 -21.82 -4.03 10.74
N ASN A 315 -20.92 -4.34 9.81
CA ASN A 315 -20.29 -5.65 9.65
C ASN A 315 -18.78 -5.50 9.38
N HIS A 316 -18.08 -4.82 10.29
CA HIS A 316 -16.64 -4.57 10.17
C HIS A 316 -15.80 -5.86 10.28
N PHE A 317 -16.39 -6.97 10.73
CA PHE A 317 -15.73 -8.28 10.80
C PHE A 317 -15.51 -8.95 9.44
N SER A 318 -16.29 -8.58 8.42
CA SER A 318 -16.15 -9.20 7.09
C SER A 318 -14.71 -9.04 6.58
N PRO A 319 -14.04 -10.13 6.16
CA PRO A 319 -12.71 -10.04 5.60
C PRO A 319 -12.72 -9.41 4.20
N GLN A 320 -13.86 -9.34 3.52
CA GLN A 320 -13.96 -8.82 2.15
C GLN A 320 -14.51 -7.39 2.13
N ILE A 321 -13.74 -6.47 1.56
CA ILE A 321 -14.06 -5.10 1.23
C ILE A 321 -14.31 -5.05 -0.29
N SER A 322 -15.54 -4.81 -0.72
CA SER A 322 -15.89 -4.75 -2.15
C SER A 322 -15.86 -3.31 -2.65
N LEU A 323 -15.15 -3.05 -3.75
CA LEU A 323 -15.07 -1.75 -4.42
C LEU A 323 -16.18 -1.52 -5.45
N ASP A 324 -17.09 -2.49 -5.59
CA ASP A 324 -18.31 -2.39 -6.42
C ASP A 324 -19.49 -1.83 -5.60
N HIS A 325 -19.30 -1.67 -4.29
CA HIS A 325 -20.31 -1.26 -3.33
C HIS A 325 -19.81 -0.07 -2.52
N LEU A 326 -19.53 1.00 -3.25
CA LEU A 326 -19.10 2.30 -2.73
C LEU A 326 -20.31 3.12 -2.24
N ASP A 327 -20.01 4.27 -1.63
CA ASP A 327 -20.98 5.22 -1.08
C ASP A 327 -21.87 5.86 -2.15
N LEU A 328 -21.36 5.89 -3.39
CA LEU A 328 -22.00 6.49 -4.56
C LEU A 328 -22.13 5.43 -5.65
N ASP A 329 -23.17 5.54 -6.47
CA ASP A 329 -23.21 4.81 -7.74
C ASP A 329 -22.13 5.33 -8.70
N GLU A 330 -21.82 4.53 -9.73
CA GLU A 330 -20.71 4.76 -10.63
C GLU A 330 -20.74 6.16 -11.28
N ASN A 331 -21.91 6.65 -11.69
CA ASN A 331 -22.03 7.96 -12.32
C ASN A 331 -21.66 9.10 -11.37
N HIS A 332 -22.26 9.10 -10.17
CA HIS A 332 -21.96 10.13 -9.17
C HIS A 332 -20.52 10.03 -8.66
N LEU A 333 -19.94 8.84 -8.63
CA LEU A 333 -18.53 8.63 -8.33
C LEU A 333 -17.63 9.31 -9.37
N LEU A 334 -17.82 9.02 -10.66
CA LEU A 334 -17.02 9.60 -11.74
C LEU A 334 -17.16 11.13 -11.78
N LEU A 335 -18.40 11.63 -11.69
CA LEU A 335 -18.65 13.07 -11.63
C LEU A 335 -17.94 13.72 -10.44
N GLY A 336 -18.06 13.13 -9.24
CA GLY A 336 -17.38 13.63 -8.05
C GLY A 336 -15.85 13.63 -8.20
N ILE A 337 -15.27 12.64 -8.89
CA ILE A 337 -13.85 12.64 -9.23
C ILE A 337 -13.55 13.83 -10.15
N GLY A 338 -14.33 14.04 -11.21
CA GLY A 338 -14.18 15.17 -12.13
C GLY A 338 -14.22 16.53 -11.42
N GLU A 339 -15.17 16.71 -10.49
CA GLU A 339 -15.28 17.92 -9.66
C GLU A 339 -14.05 18.19 -8.80
N LYS A 340 -13.33 17.13 -8.39
CA LYS A 340 -12.08 17.25 -7.64
C LYS A 340 -10.86 17.44 -8.53
N LEU A 341 -10.87 16.91 -9.76
CA LEU A 341 -9.72 16.95 -10.65
C LEU A 341 -9.50 18.32 -11.31
N PHE A 342 -10.56 19.02 -11.74
CA PHE A 342 -10.36 20.30 -12.43
C PHE A 342 -9.74 21.39 -11.54
N PRO A 343 -10.08 21.53 -10.23
CA PRO A 343 -9.39 22.49 -9.35
C PRO A 343 -7.92 22.12 -9.10
N ILE A 344 -7.59 20.81 -9.10
CA ILE A 344 -6.20 20.33 -9.03
C ILE A 344 -5.47 20.76 -10.30
N TYR A 345 -6.09 20.64 -11.48
CA TYR A 345 -5.54 21.09 -12.75
C TYR A 345 -5.29 22.62 -12.75
N GLU A 346 -6.26 23.41 -12.32
CA GLU A 346 -6.12 24.87 -12.15
C GLU A 346 -4.90 25.22 -11.29
N THR A 347 -4.75 24.53 -10.16
CA THR A 347 -3.60 24.71 -9.25
C THR A 347 -2.28 24.31 -9.91
N ALA A 348 -2.26 23.21 -10.67
CA ALA A 348 -1.07 22.69 -11.33
C ALA A 348 -0.53 23.64 -12.41
N PHE A 349 -1.41 24.23 -13.22
CA PHE A 349 -1.04 25.01 -14.41
C PHE A 349 -1.30 26.52 -14.29
N GLY A 350 -1.86 26.98 -13.18
CA GLY A 350 -2.15 28.40 -12.98
C GLY A 350 -3.22 28.94 -13.92
N VAL A 351 -4.21 28.10 -14.25
CA VAL A 351 -5.33 28.45 -15.14
C VAL A 351 -6.62 28.62 -14.34
N THR A 352 -7.62 29.23 -14.95
CA THR A 352 -8.98 29.29 -14.39
C THR A 352 -9.94 28.86 -15.47
N PHE A 353 -10.70 27.82 -15.20
CA PHE A 353 -11.70 27.29 -16.11
C PHE A 353 -13.11 27.80 -15.78
N ASP A 354 -13.99 27.80 -16.77
CA ASP A 354 -15.43 27.93 -16.53
C ASP A 354 -15.97 26.68 -15.84
N ARG A 355 -16.38 26.85 -14.59
CA ARG A 355 -16.89 25.75 -13.76
C ARG A 355 -18.12 25.06 -14.35
N GLN A 356 -19.01 25.79 -15.02
CA GLN A 356 -20.20 25.20 -15.63
C GLN A 356 -19.82 24.34 -16.83
N VAL A 357 -18.88 24.81 -17.64
CA VAL A 357 -18.36 24.07 -18.80
C VAL A 357 -17.66 22.79 -18.34
N GLN A 358 -16.72 22.86 -17.39
CA GLN A 358 -15.98 21.68 -16.95
C GLN A 358 -16.84 20.67 -16.19
N TYR A 359 -17.82 21.14 -15.41
CA TYR A 359 -18.81 20.26 -14.79
C TYR A 359 -19.65 19.53 -15.84
N ALA A 360 -20.12 20.24 -16.87
CA ALA A 360 -20.86 19.62 -17.97
C ALA A 360 -20.00 18.57 -18.71
N ASN A 361 -18.73 18.90 -19.00
CA ASN A 361 -17.80 17.98 -19.66
C ASN A 361 -17.52 16.74 -18.81
N ALA A 362 -17.33 16.89 -17.50
CA ALA A 362 -17.19 15.77 -16.56
C ALA A 362 -18.44 14.88 -16.57
N ALA A 363 -19.63 15.47 -16.53
CA ALA A 363 -20.89 14.71 -16.56
C ALA A 363 -21.08 13.94 -17.88
N ILE A 364 -20.76 14.56 -19.03
CA ILE A 364 -20.86 13.93 -20.35
C ILE A 364 -19.86 12.78 -20.47
N LEU A 365 -18.59 13.00 -20.11
CA LEU A 365 -17.57 11.96 -20.15
C LEU A 365 -17.86 10.82 -19.17
N ALA A 366 -18.41 11.11 -17.99
CA ALA A 366 -18.82 10.07 -17.03
C ALA A 366 -19.91 9.15 -17.60
N ASN A 367 -20.94 9.74 -18.24
CA ASN A 367 -22.01 8.96 -18.87
C ASN A 367 -21.47 8.09 -20.01
N VAL A 368 -20.64 8.67 -20.90
CA VAL A 368 -20.03 7.93 -22.01
C VAL A 368 -19.09 6.83 -21.52
N ALA A 369 -18.25 7.10 -20.53
CA ALA A 369 -17.31 6.11 -19.99
C ALA A 369 -18.03 4.87 -19.45
N ARG A 370 -19.21 5.04 -18.84
CA ARG A 370 -20.05 3.94 -18.37
C ARG A 370 -20.66 3.14 -19.51
N ASP A 371 -21.16 3.81 -20.54
CA ASP A 371 -21.96 3.17 -21.60
C ASP A 371 -21.09 2.44 -22.64
N VAL A 372 -19.83 2.85 -22.83
CA VAL A 372 -18.98 2.34 -23.90
C VAL A 372 -18.26 1.02 -23.54
N PHE A 373 -17.94 0.74 -22.27
CA PHE A 373 -17.22 -0.51 -21.91
C PHE A 373 -17.65 -1.13 -20.58
N LEU A 374 -18.04 -2.41 -20.63
CA LEU A 374 -18.34 -3.25 -19.47
C LEU A 374 -17.11 -4.00 -18.93
N ASP A 375 -16.08 -4.23 -19.75
CA ASP A 375 -14.93 -5.09 -19.41
C ASP A 375 -13.68 -4.33 -18.92
N ILE A 376 -13.56 -3.02 -19.23
CA ILE A 376 -12.49 -2.14 -18.73
C ILE A 376 -13.11 -1.17 -17.73
N SER A 377 -12.53 -1.01 -16.54
CA SER A 377 -13.12 -0.13 -15.53
C SER A 377 -13.25 1.31 -16.02
N ALA A 378 -14.50 1.77 -16.12
CA ALA A 378 -14.90 3.12 -16.49
C ALA A 378 -14.16 4.22 -15.71
N ARG A 379 -13.71 3.93 -14.48
CA ARG A 379 -12.96 4.86 -13.61
C ARG A 379 -11.64 5.28 -14.22
N ARG A 380 -10.81 4.32 -14.65
CA ARG A 380 -9.50 4.60 -15.25
C ARG A 380 -9.66 5.36 -16.57
N LEU A 381 -10.61 4.91 -17.40
CA LEU A 381 -10.92 5.55 -18.68
C LEU A 381 -11.37 7.00 -18.49
N PHE A 382 -12.33 7.23 -17.60
CA PHE A 382 -12.85 8.55 -17.29
C PHE A 382 -11.74 9.49 -16.81
N VAL A 383 -10.93 9.08 -15.84
CA VAL A 383 -9.86 9.92 -15.29
C VAL A 383 -8.88 10.34 -16.38
N LYS A 384 -8.42 9.39 -17.20
CA LYS A 384 -7.47 9.68 -18.27
C LYS A 384 -8.08 10.58 -19.34
N ALA A 385 -9.32 10.31 -19.75
CA ALA A 385 -10.06 11.11 -20.72
C ALA A 385 -10.28 12.54 -20.23
N PHE A 386 -10.73 12.70 -18.98
CA PHE A 386 -11.04 14.01 -18.41
C PHE A 386 -9.78 14.86 -18.22
N VAL A 387 -8.68 14.29 -17.72
CA VAL A 387 -7.40 15.01 -17.60
C VAL A 387 -6.86 15.43 -18.97
N THR A 388 -6.93 14.53 -19.95
CA THR A 388 -6.51 14.83 -21.34
C THR A 388 -7.38 15.95 -21.93
N GLU A 389 -8.69 15.93 -21.64
CA GLU A 389 -9.61 16.95 -22.11
C GLU A 389 -9.34 18.32 -21.48
N LEU A 390 -9.08 18.38 -20.17
CA LEU A 390 -8.67 19.62 -19.50
C LEU A 390 -7.41 20.22 -20.17
N ALA A 391 -6.44 19.37 -20.53
CA ALA A 391 -5.26 19.82 -21.25
C ALA A 391 -5.58 20.33 -22.67
N ARG A 392 -6.50 19.66 -23.39
CA ARG A 392 -6.97 20.10 -24.70
C ARG A 392 -7.64 21.47 -24.62
N GLN A 393 -8.55 21.67 -23.67
CA GLN A 393 -9.28 22.94 -23.51
C GLN A 393 -8.38 24.06 -23.00
N HIS A 394 -7.41 23.77 -22.15
CA HIS A 394 -6.38 24.73 -21.78
C HIS A 394 -5.62 25.24 -23.03
N ALA A 395 -5.28 24.35 -23.97
CA ALA A 395 -4.53 24.73 -25.17
C ALA A 395 -5.40 25.38 -26.28
N GLN A 396 -6.66 24.96 -26.43
CA GLN A 396 -7.49 25.26 -27.60
C GLN A 396 -8.73 26.12 -27.30
N GLY A 397 -9.01 26.39 -26.02
CA GLY A 397 -10.20 27.10 -25.56
C GLY A 397 -11.30 26.16 -25.06
N GLU A 398 -12.08 26.67 -24.11
CA GLU A 398 -13.15 25.93 -23.45
C GLU A 398 -14.41 25.82 -24.33
N HIS A 399 -15.03 24.65 -24.31
CA HIS A 399 -16.36 24.42 -24.85
C HIS A 399 -17.02 23.24 -24.14
N VAL A 400 -18.35 23.18 -24.23
CA VAL A 400 -19.10 22.01 -23.78
C VAL A 400 -19.00 20.94 -24.86
N LEU A 401 -18.53 19.76 -24.50
CA LEU A 401 -18.42 18.61 -25.39
C LEU A 401 -19.78 18.19 -25.94
N ALA A 402 -19.84 17.88 -27.22
CA ALA A 402 -20.93 17.05 -27.74
C ALA A 402 -20.71 15.58 -27.34
N GLU A 403 -21.79 14.79 -27.28
CA GLU A 403 -21.72 13.37 -26.93
C GLU A 403 -20.82 12.58 -27.90
N GLU A 404 -20.85 12.92 -29.20
CA GLU A 404 -19.99 12.31 -30.23
C GLU A 404 -18.50 12.57 -29.97
N GLU A 405 -18.14 13.76 -29.50
CA GLU A 405 -16.76 14.11 -29.15
C GLU A 405 -16.29 13.33 -27.92
N ALA A 406 -17.14 13.25 -26.89
CA ALA A 406 -16.87 12.46 -25.70
C ALA A 406 -16.70 10.97 -26.03
N MET A 407 -17.53 10.41 -26.93
CA MET A 407 -17.36 9.04 -27.43
C MET A 407 -16.03 8.84 -28.14
N ALA A 408 -15.61 9.79 -28.98
CA ALA A 408 -14.32 9.72 -29.67
C ALA A 408 -13.15 9.74 -28.69
N ILE A 409 -13.19 10.61 -27.68
CA ILE A 409 -12.16 10.70 -26.63
C ILE A 409 -12.06 9.37 -25.87
N ILE A 410 -13.18 8.84 -25.37
CA ILE A 410 -13.19 7.60 -24.59
C ILE A 410 -12.70 6.41 -25.43
N ARG A 411 -13.12 6.30 -26.70
CA ARG A 411 -12.63 5.24 -27.60
C ARG A 411 -11.13 5.33 -27.85
N GLY A 412 -10.60 6.54 -28.07
CA GLY A 412 -9.16 6.74 -28.23
C GLY A 412 -8.37 6.27 -27.00
N GLN A 413 -8.89 6.50 -25.79
CA GLN A 413 -8.25 6.01 -24.57
C GLN A 413 -8.28 4.48 -24.45
N VAL A 414 -9.32 3.84 -24.96
CA VAL A 414 -9.42 2.38 -24.98
C VAL A 414 -8.41 1.79 -25.95
N ASP A 415 -8.29 2.34 -27.16
CA ASP A 415 -7.32 1.88 -28.16
C ASP A 415 -5.89 1.97 -27.62
N GLU A 416 -5.56 3.03 -26.88
CA GLU A 416 -4.26 3.17 -26.21
C GLU A 416 -4.03 2.13 -25.09
N LEU A 417 -5.05 1.84 -24.29
CA LEU A 417 -4.94 0.88 -23.17
C LEU A 417 -4.89 -0.58 -23.67
N THR A 418 -5.65 -0.89 -24.71
CA THR A 418 -5.72 -2.24 -25.31
C THR A 418 -4.57 -2.51 -26.28
N GLY A 419 -4.09 -1.49 -27.00
CA GLY A 419 -2.94 -1.61 -27.91
C GLY A 419 -1.59 -1.87 -27.23
N GLY A 420 -1.52 -1.72 -25.90
CA GLY A 420 -0.36 -2.08 -25.07
C GLY A 420 -0.38 -3.54 -24.56
N GLU A 421 -1.52 -4.23 -24.66
CA GLU A 421 -1.65 -5.64 -24.29
C GLU A 421 -1.47 -6.51 -25.53
N THR A 422 -0.24 -6.97 -25.79
CA THR A 422 -0.09 -8.22 -26.53
C THR A 422 -0.81 -9.31 -25.75
N ALA A 423 -1.88 -9.86 -26.33
CA ALA A 423 -2.62 -10.97 -25.77
C ALA A 423 -1.67 -12.10 -25.34
N PRO A 424 -1.74 -12.61 -24.10
CA PRO A 424 -0.96 -13.76 -23.70
C PRO A 424 -1.55 -14.99 -24.39
N TYR A 425 -0.84 -15.50 -25.40
CA TYR A 425 -0.88 -16.92 -25.73
C TYR A 425 0.07 -17.68 -24.81
#